data_AF-A0A6J4BVT3-F1
#
_entry.id   AF-A0A6J4BVT3-F1
#
_cell.length_a   1.000
_cell.length_b   1.000
_cell.length_c   1.000
_cell.angle_alpha   90.00
_cell.angle_beta   90.00
_cell.angle_gamma   90.00
#
_symmetry.space_group_name_H-M   'P 1'
#
loop_
_entity.id
_entity.type
_entity.pdbx_description
1 polymer ?
#
loop_
_entity_poly.entity_id
_entity_poly.type
_entity_poly.pdbx_seq_one_letter_code
_entity_poly.pdbx_strand_id
1 'polypeptide(L)' 'MTSAFCCASLGIAPTVRHADYIGAWLDVLREDNRAIVRAASAASKAADYLLAFAPSAAREEDRQAA' A
#
# COMPACT_ATOMS: atom_id res chain seq x y z
N MET A 1 -1.42 -0.89 4.70
CA MET A 1 -0.57 -1.22 3.53
C MET A 1 -1.13 -0.67 2.23
N THR A 2 -2.38 -0.94 1.84
CA THR A 2 -2.99 -0.39 0.60
C THR A 2 -2.84 1.12 0.48
N SER A 3 -3.16 1.85 1.56
CA SER A 3 -3.01 3.31 1.61
C SER A 3 -1.56 3.76 1.38
N ALA A 4 -0.56 3.02 1.86
CA ALA A 4 0.84 3.34 1.65
C ALA A 4 1.25 3.17 0.18
N PHE A 5 0.78 2.13 -0.50
CA PHE A 5 0.99 1.96 -1.94
C PHE A 5 0.31 3.07 -2.74
N CYS A 6 -0.94 3.41 -2.43
CA CYS A 6 -1.61 4.55 -3.08
C CYS A 6 -0.88 5.88 -2.83
N CYS A 7 -0.39 6.13 -1.60
CA CYS A 7 0.36 7.34 -1.29
C CYS A 7 1.65 7.42 -2.10
N ALA A 8 2.39 6.31 -2.21
CA ALA A 8 3.60 6.25 -3.02
C ALA A 8 3.31 6.52 -4.50
N SER A 9 2.30 5.88 -5.09
CA SER A 9 1.92 6.08 -6.49
C SER A 9 1.39 7.48 -6.81
N LEU A 10 0.88 8.21 -5.82
CA LEU A 10 0.31 9.55 -5.99
C LEU A 10 1.24 10.66 -5.47
N GLY A 11 2.46 10.33 -5.05
CA GLY A 11 3.40 11.32 -4.49
C GLY A 11 2.95 11.97 -3.18
N ILE A 12 2.06 11.32 -2.43
CA ILE A 12 1.51 11.84 -1.17
C ILE A 12 2.42 11.46 -0.01
N ALA A 13 2.92 12.44 0.74
CA ALA A 13 3.64 12.21 2.00
C ALA A 13 2.66 11.72 3.08
N PRO A 14 2.80 10.48 3.59
CA PRO A 14 1.88 9.95 4.59
C PRO A 14 2.17 10.55 5.97
N THR A 15 1.11 10.69 6.78
CA THR A 15 1.23 11.00 8.21
C THR A 15 0.76 9.82 9.04
N VAL A 16 1.48 9.55 10.13
CA VAL A 16 1.06 8.53 11.10
C VAL A 16 -0.02 9.13 11.98
N ARG A 17 -1.16 8.43 12.11
CA ARG A 17 -2.25 8.84 13.01
C ARG A 17 -2.25 8.03 14.30
N HIS A 18 -2.30 6.70 14.23
CA HIS A 18 -2.32 5.82 15.41
C HIS A 18 -1.55 4.53 15.12
N ALA A 19 -0.78 4.03 16.10
CA ALA A 19 0.10 2.87 15.96
C ALA A 19 -0.41 1.62 16.71
N ASP A 20 -1.63 1.67 17.25
CA ASP A 20 -2.19 0.63 18.13
C ASP A 20 -2.33 -0.74 17.45
N TYR A 21 -2.35 -0.77 16.11
CA TYR A 21 -2.37 -2.01 15.33
C TYR A 21 -1.05 -2.78 15.37
N ILE A 22 0.08 -2.17 15.76
CA ILE A 22 1.40 -2.84 15.73
C ILE A 22 1.41 -4.05 16.67
N GLY A 23 0.80 -3.95 17.85
CA GLY A 23 0.70 -5.06 18.81
C GLY A 23 0.02 -6.28 18.20
N ALA A 24 -1.16 -6.09 17.60
CA ALA A 24 -1.90 -7.16 16.94
C ALA A 24 -1.11 -7.79 15.77
N TRP A 25 -0.34 -6.99 15.01
CA TRP A 25 0.51 -7.52 13.94
C TRP A 25 1.69 -8.33 14.47
N LEU A 26 2.28 -7.97 15.61
CA LEU A 26 3.35 -8.76 16.23
C LEU A 26 2.87 -10.17 16.61
N ASP A 27 1.65 -10.29 17.13
CA ASP A 27 1.07 -11.58 17.47
C ASP A 27 0.82 -12.42 16.21
N VAL A 28 0.23 -11.82 15.16
CA VAL A 28 0.05 -12.49 13.86
C VAL A 28 1.37 -12.98 13.26
N LEU A 29 2.44 -12.18 13.35
CA LEU A 29 3.75 -12.54 12.77
C LEU A 29 4.50 -13.61 13.57
N ARG A 30 4.22 -13.74 14.87
CA ARG A 30 4.72 -14.86 15.68
C ARG A 30 4.08 -16.18 15.28
N GLU A 31 2.82 -16.15 14.88
CA GLU A 31 2.06 -17.33 14.45
C GLU A 31 2.31 -17.70 12.97
N ASP A 32 2.45 -16.70 12.08
CA ASP A 32 2.66 -16.90 10.65
C ASP A 32 3.67 -15.89 10.07
N ASN A 33 4.89 -16.36 9.82
CA ASN A 33 5.96 -15.54 9.23
C ASN A 33 5.70 -15.10 7.78
N ARG A 34 4.72 -15.70 7.09
CA ARG A 34 4.31 -15.32 5.72
C ARG A 34 3.11 -14.38 5.71
N ALA A 35 2.52 -14.07 6.87
CA ALA A 35 1.36 -13.17 6.96
C ALA A 35 1.66 -11.80 6.34
N ILE A 36 2.87 -11.26 6.54
CA ILE A 36 3.27 -9.97 5.98
C ILE A 36 3.29 -9.96 4.45
N VAL A 37 3.77 -11.04 3.83
CA VAL A 37 3.88 -11.14 2.36
C VAL A 37 2.51 -11.32 1.74
N ARG A 38 1.63 -12.10 2.38
CA ARG A 38 0.24 -12.25 1.94
C ARG A 38 -0.54 -10.94 2.06
N ALA A 39 -0.39 -10.25 3.19
CA ALA A 39 -1.00 -8.94 3.41
C ALA A 39 -0.52 -7.91 2.39
N ALA A 40 0.79 -7.89 2.10
CA ALA A 40 1.35 -7.04 1.06
C ALA A 40 0.77 -7.39 -0.32
N SER A 41 0.70 -8.67 -0.70
CA SER A 41 0.12 -9.09 -1.97
C SER A 41 -1.36 -8.67 -2.12
N ALA A 42 -2.17 -8.84 -1.07
CA ALA A 42 -3.55 -8.38 -1.06
C ALA A 42 -3.64 -6.85 -1.15
N ALA A 43 -2.77 -6.13 -0.42
CA ALA A 43 -2.71 -4.69 -0.44
C ALA A 43 -2.31 -4.13 -1.82
N SER A 44 -1.36 -4.77 -2.52
CA SER A 44 -0.97 -4.39 -3.88
C SER A 44 -2.15 -4.51 -4.83
N LYS A 45 -2.86 -5.65 -4.84
CA LYS A 45 -4.05 -5.84 -5.70
C LYS A 45 -5.14 -4.81 -5.42
N ALA A 46 -5.35 -4.46 -4.15
CA ALA A 46 -6.32 -3.43 -3.78
C ALA A 46 -5.88 -2.04 -4.25
N ALA A 47 -4.58 -1.72 -4.16
CA ALA A 47 -4.04 -0.46 -4.65
C ALA A 47 -4.15 -0.38 -6.18
N ASP A 48 -3.76 -1.42 -6.90
CA ASP A 48 -3.88 -1.52 -8.36
C ASP A 48 -5.33 -1.30 -8.80
N TYR A 49 -6.29 -1.94 -8.11
CA TYR A 49 -7.71 -1.75 -8.36
C TYR A 49 -8.14 -0.29 -8.20
N LEU A 50 -7.76 0.36 -7.09
CA LEU A 50 -8.11 1.76 -6.84
C LEU A 50 -7.46 2.71 -7.88
N LEU A 51 -6.19 2.49 -8.18
CA LEU A 51 -5.41 3.31 -9.11
C LEU A 51 -5.88 3.14 -10.56
N ALA A 52 -6.51 2.02 -10.91
CA ALA A 52 -7.11 1.81 -12.23
C ALA A 52 -8.18 2.87 -12.59
N PHE A 53 -8.80 3.49 -11.57
CA PHE A 53 -9.79 4.56 -11.71
C PHE A 53 -9.21 5.97 -11.60
N ALA A 54 -7.89 6.11 -11.37
CA ALA A 54 -7.26 7.42 -11.27
C ALA A 54 -7.26 8.14 -12.63
N PRO A 55 -7.38 9.48 -12.66
CA PRO A 55 -7.32 10.28 -13.89
C PRO A 55 -6.02 10.03 -14.68
N SER A 56 -6.10 10.00 -16.02
CA SER A 56 -4.97 9.62 -16.89
C SER A 56 -3.69 10.46 -16.69
N ALA A 57 -3.81 11.69 -16.19
CA ALA A 57 -2.66 12.56 -15.91
C ALA A 57 -1.58 11.89 -15.03
N ALA A 58 -1.96 11.02 -14.08
CA ALA A 58 -1.01 10.30 -13.22
C ALA A 58 -0.30 9.11 -13.92
N ARG A 59 -0.83 8.60 -15.05
CA ARG A 59 -0.22 7.51 -15.83
C ARG A 59 0.77 8.00 -16.88
N GLU A 60 0.62 9.23 -17.36
CA GLU A 60 1.50 9.85 -18.34
C GLU A 60 2.87 10.25 -17.74
N GLU A 61 2.91 10.74 -16.50
CA GLU A 61 4.16 11.13 -15.82
C GLU A 61 5.10 9.94 -15.56
N ASP A 62 4.55 8.79 -15.15
CA ASP A 62 5.32 7.57 -14.85
C ASP A 62 5.86 6.89 -16.13
N ARG A 63 5.17 7.04 -17.27
CA ARG A 63 5.60 6.51 -18.58
C ARG A 63 6.65 7.40 -19.27
N GLN A 64 6.69 8.70 -18.99
CA GLN A 64 7.69 9.61 -19.56
C GLN A 64 9.03 9.61 -18.80
N ALA A 65 9.05 9.09 -17.56
CA ALA A 65 10.23 9.01 -16.72
C ALA A 65 11.03 7.68 -16.82
N ALA A 66 10.59 6.73 -17.66
CA ALA A 66 11.20 5.41 -17.87
C ALA A 66 11.67 5.23 -19.33
#